data_AF-A0A957UJL3-F1
#
_entry.id   AF-A0A957UJL3-F1
#
_cell.length_a   1.000
_cell.length_b   1.000
_cell.length_c   1.000
_cell.angle_alpha   90.00
_cell.angle_beta   90.00
_cell.angle_gamma   90.00
#
_symmetry.space_group_name_H-M   'P 1'
#
loop_
_entity.id
_entity.type
_entity.pdbx_description
1 polymer ?
#
loop_
_entity_poly.entity_id
_entity_poly.type
_entity_poly.pdbx_seq_one_letter_code
_entity_poly.pdbx_strand_id
1 'polypeptide(L)'
;MAEFNWMTALIGGILIGISSTIMLAWNGRIAGISGMVHGLVTPAAGEVTWRWIFLVGLIGGGALYEFGAGFGRTPQLGFMPLAMIIGGL
;
A
#
# COMPACT_ATOMS: atom_id res chain seq x y z
N MET A 1 -16.51 -12.82 -15.39
CA MET A 1 -15.14 -13.33 -15.24
C MET A 1 -14.22 -12.13 -15.37
N ALA A 2 -13.46 -11.78 -14.33
CA ALA A 2 -12.50 -10.69 -14.45
C ALA A 2 -11.42 -11.12 -15.46
N GLU A 3 -11.28 -10.38 -16.56
CA GLU A 3 -10.27 -10.68 -17.56
C GLU A 3 -8.89 -10.37 -16.94
N PHE A 4 -8.03 -11.38 -16.88
CA PHE A 4 -6.71 -11.21 -16.25
C PHE A 4 -5.81 -10.44 -17.22
N ASN A 5 -5.78 -9.11 -17.05
CA ASN A 5 -4.94 -8.24 -17.87
C ASN A 5 -3.52 -8.20 -17.31
N TRP A 6 -2.65 -9.03 -17.86
CA TRP A 6 -1.23 -9.10 -17.51
C TRP A 6 -0.52 -7.75 -17.55
N MET A 7 -0.91 -6.88 -18.47
CA MET A 7 -0.30 -5.56 -18.61
C MET A 7 -0.68 -4.65 -17.45
N THR A 8 -1.93 -4.68 -17.00
CA THR A 8 -2.36 -3.93 -15.81
C THR A 8 -1.66 -4.43 -14.54
N ALA A 9 -1.52 -5.76 -14.39
CA ALA A 9 -0.80 -6.36 -13.27
C ALA A 9 0.68 -5.95 -13.25
N LEU A 10 1.35 -5.96 -14.41
CA LEU A 10 2.75 -5.56 -14.54
C LEU A 10 2.94 -4.07 -14.20
N ILE A 11 2.08 -3.20 -14.72
CA ILE A 11 2.13 -1.75 -14.43
C ILE A 11 1.94 -1.50 -12.94
N GLY A 12 0.97 -2.16 -12.30
CA GLY A 12 0.77 -2.08 -10.85
C GLY A 12 2.00 -2.53 -10.06
N GLY A 13 2.61 -3.66 -10.44
CA GLY A 13 3.84 -4.16 -9.82
C GLY A 13 5.02 -3.20 -9.96
N ILE A 14 5.22 -2.61 -11.14
CA ILE A 14 6.27 -1.62 -11.38
C ILE A 14 6.04 -0.36 -10.53
N LEU A 15 4.81 0.13 -10.45
CA LEU A 15 4.45 1.29 -9.63
C LEU A 15 4.75 1.06 -8.15
N ILE A 16 4.36 -0.10 -7.60
CA ILE A 16 4.63 -0.46 -6.21
C ILE A 16 6.15 -0.62 -5.99
N GLY A 17 6.85 -1.28 -6.90
CA GLY A 17 8.30 -1.45 -6.85
C GLY A 17 9.04 -0.12 -6.81
N ILE A 18 8.72 0.81 -7.72
CA ILE A 18 9.31 2.15 -7.76
C ILE A 18 9.02 2.92 -6.47
N SER A 19 7.77 2.88 -5.99
CA SER A 19 7.40 3.54 -4.74
C SER A 19 8.23 3.04 -3.56
N SER A 20 8.39 1.71 -3.44
CA SER A 20 9.19 1.09 -2.39
C SER A 20 10.67 1.45 -2.46
N THR A 21 11.24 1.50 -3.68
CA THR A 21 12.65 1.86 -3.92
C THR A 21 12.92 3.34 -3.60
N ILE A 22 12.02 4.25 -3.95
CA ILE A 22 12.15 5.67 -3.59
C ILE A 22 12.17 5.84 -2.07
N MET A 23 11.27 5.12 -1.39
CA MET A 23 11.18 5.16 0.08
C MET A 23 12.44 4.57 0.74
N LEU A 24 12.95 3.46 0.19
CA LEU A 24 14.23 2.86 0.59
C LEU A 24 15.41 3.81 0.36
N ALA A 25 15.45 4.50 -0.78
CA ALA A 25 16.54 5.43 -1.11
C ALA A 25 16.54 6.68 -0.23
N TRP A 26 15.35 7.22 0.10
CA TRP A 26 15.24 8.43 0.92
C TRP A 26 15.46 8.17 2.41
N ASN A 27 14.92 7.06 2.92
CA ASN A 27 14.90 6.80 4.36
C ASN A 27 15.91 5.70 4.78
N GLY A 28 16.50 4.97 3.84
CA GLY A 28 17.36 3.81 4.09
C GLY A 28 16.60 2.57 4.58
N ARG A 29 15.26 2.61 4.60
CA ARG A 29 14.39 1.57 5.16
C ARG A 29 13.31 1.20 4.16
N ILE A 30 13.01 -0.09 4.05
CA ILE A 30 11.90 -0.59 3.23
C ILE A 30 10.58 -0.08 3.84
N ALA A 31 9.69 0.46 3.01
CA ALA A 31 8.37 0.93 3.40
C ALA A 31 7.47 -0.25 3.81
N GLY A 32 7.51 -0.63 5.09
CA GLY A 32 6.60 -1.62 5.68
C GLY A 32 5.56 -0.95 6.57
N ILE A 33 4.26 -1.21 6.34
CA ILE A 33 3.18 -0.68 7.17
C ILE A 33 3.39 -1.06 8.64
N SER A 34 3.74 -2.32 8.92
CA SER A 34 4.06 -2.79 10.27
C SER A 34 5.24 -2.06 10.89
N GLY A 35 6.30 -1.77 10.12
CA GLY A 35 7.47 -1.02 10.61
C GLY A 35 7.16 0.46 10.88
N MET A 36 6.28 1.06 10.09
CA MET A 36 5.83 2.44 10.26
C MET A 36 4.98 2.58 11.53
N VAL A 37 4.02 1.68 11.73
CA VAL A 37 3.19 1.60 12.94
C VAL A 37 4.06 1.30 14.17
N HIS A 38 5.00 0.35 14.07
CA HIS A 38 5.83 -0.02 15.22
C HIS A 38 6.70 1.13 15.73
N GLY A 39 7.31 1.93 14.84
CA GLY A 39 8.07 3.10 15.30
C GLY A 39 7.25 4.36 15.54
N LEU A 40 5.91 4.29 15.49
CA LEU A 40 5.05 5.24 16.23
C LEU A 40 4.87 4.81 17.69
N VAL A 41 4.92 3.50 17.98
CA VAL A 41 4.83 2.94 19.34
C VAL A 41 6.16 3.11 20.09
N THR A 42 7.30 2.97 19.41
CA THR A 42 8.65 3.24 19.94
C THR A 42 9.36 4.32 19.10
N PRO A 43 9.01 5.61 19.31
CA PRO A 43 9.52 6.68 18.46
C PRO A 43 11.01 6.94 18.68
N ALA A 44 11.80 6.80 17.62
CA ALA A 44 13.11 7.42 17.52
C ALA A 44 12.94 8.90 17.14
N ALA A 45 13.49 9.81 17.95
CA ALA A 45 13.36 11.25 17.75
C ALA A 45 13.88 11.64 16.35
N GLY A 46 13.01 12.21 15.51
CA GLY A 46 13.31 12.65 14.14
C GLY A 46 12.62 11.86 13.02
N GLU A 47 12.20 10.61 13.25
CA GLU A 47 11.56 9.79 12.20
C GLU A 47 10.03 9.91 12.16
N VAL A 48 9.42 10.41 13.24
CA VAL A 48 7.97 10.43 13.45
C VAL A 48 7.26 11.25 12.36
N THR A 49 7.83 12.40 11.96
CA THR A 49 7.23 13.27 10.93
C THR A 49 7.09 12.56 9.57
N TRP A 50 8.14 11.88 9.10
CA TRP A 50 8.09 11.16 7.82
C TRP A 50 7.13 9.98 7.86
N ARG A 51 7.05 9.29 9.00
CA ARG A 51 6.10 8.19 9.23
C ARG A 51 4.65 8.68 9.12
N TRP A 52 4.34 9.82 9.72
CA TRP A 52 3.02 10.45 9.61
C TRP A 52 2.69 10.87 8.18
N ILE A 53 3.63 11.49 7.46
CA ILE A 53 3.41 11.89 6.05
C ILE A 53 3.06 10.67 5.18
N PHE A 54 3.78 9.56 5.34
CA PHE A 54 3.48 8.34 4.60
C PHE A 54 2.14 7.72 4.99
N LEU A 55 1.78 7.64 6.27
CA LEU A 55 0.50 7.07 6.70
C LEU A 55 -0.69 7.91 6.23
N VAL A 56 -0.57 9.25 6.30
CA VAL A 56 -1.57 10.17 5.75
C VAL A 56 -1.66 10.01 4.23
N GLY A 57 -0.52 9.85 3.54
CA GLY A 57 -0.49 9.56 2.10
C GLY A 57 -1.13 8.23 1.74
N LEU A 58 -0.93 7.18 2.54
CA LEU A 58 -1.53 5.85 2.35
C LEU A 58 -3.06 5.92 2.50
N ILE A 59 -3.54 6.49 3.60
CA ILE A 59 -4.98 6.64 3.88
C ILE A 59 -5.62 7.57 2.84
N GLY A 60 -4.97 8.70 2.56
CA GLY A 60 -5.42 9.68 1.57
C GLY A 60 -5.48 9.11 0.15
N GLY A 61 -4.50 8.30 -0.24
CA GLY A 61 -4.48 7.62 -1.54
C GLY A 61 -5.63 6.62 -1.69
N GLY A 62 -5.89 5.81 -0.66
CA GLY A 62 -7.03 4.88 -0.64
C GLY A 62 -8.37 5.61 -0.66
N ALA A 63 -8.52 6.66 0.15
CA ALA A 63 -9.71 7.49 0.16
C ALA A 63 -9.92 8.21 -1.18
N LEU A 64 -8.86 8.72 -1.81
CA LEU A 64 -8.95 9.35 -3.12
C LEU A 64 -9.40 8.36 -4.20
N TYR A 65 -8.94 7.11 -4.11
CA TYR A 65 -9.39 6.04 -5.00
C TYR A 65 -10.87 5.72 -4.80
N GLU A 66 -11.34 5.54 -3.56
CA GLU A 66 -12.74 5.20 -3.26
C GLU A 66 -13.72 6.36 -3.52
N PHE A 67 -13.35 7.60 -3.19
CA PHE A 67 -14.25 8.76 -3.25
C PHE A 67 -14.07 9.65 -4.48
N GLY A 68 -12.84 9.79 -4.99
CA GLY A 68 -12.51 10.75 -6.04
C GLY A 68 -12.34 10.13 -7.42
N ALA A 69 -11.92 8.87 -7.47
CA ALA A 69 -11.61 8.19 -8.69
C ALA A 69 -12.83 7.32 -9.06
N GLY A 70 -13.74 7.83 -9.90
CA GLY A 70 -14.95 7.13 -10.36
C GLY A 70 -14.73 5.82 -11.13
N PHE A 71 -13.54 5.21 -11.01
CA PHE A 71 -13.27 3.83 -11.37
C PHE A 71 -14.09 2.96 -10.41
N GLY A 72 -15.01 2.15 -10.93
CA GLY A 72 -16.05 1.48 -10.15
C GLY A 72 -15.58 0.80 -8.85
N ARG A 73 -16.53 0.64 -7.91
CA ARG A 73 -16.33 0.05 -6.57
C ARG A 73 -15.34 -1.11 -6.60
N THR A 74 -14.42 -1.09 -5.63
CA THR A 74 -13.44 -2.14 -5.34
C THR A 74 -13.99 -3.51 -5.73
N PRO A 75 -13.27 -4.29 -6.58
CA PRO A 75 -13.76 -5.59 -7.03
C PRO A 75 -14.13 -6.45 -5.83
N GLN A 76 -15.43 -6.66 -5.64
CA GLN A 76 -15.96 -7.55 -4.62
C GLN A 76 -15.63 -8.98 -5.09
N LEU A 77 -14.42 -9.46 -4.81
CA LEU A 77 -14.10 -10.87 -4.98
C LEU A 77 -15.03 -11.63 -4.04
N GLY A 78 -15.89 -12.47 -4.61
CA GLY A 78 -16.75 -13.36 -3.84
C GLY A 78 -15.92 -14.06 -2.77
N PHE A 79 -16.24 -13.79 -1.52
CA PHE A 79 -15.43 -14.12 -0.35
C PHE A 79 -14.96 -15.58 -0.40
N MET A 80 -13.66 -15.77 -0.67
CA MET A 80 -12.93 -17.01 -0.39
C MET A 80 -11.92 -16.71 0.72
N PRO A 81 -12.35 -16.63 2.00
CA PRO A 81 -11.48 -16.26 3.11
C PRO A 81 -10.26 -17.17 3.20
N LEU A 82 -10.43 -18.45 2.83
CA LEU A 82 -9.36 -19.45 2.84
C LEU A 82 -8.22 -19.13 1.86
N ALA A 83 -8.54 -18.60 0.67
CA ALA A 83 -7.54 -18.24 -0.33
C ALA A 83 -6.75 -16.99 0.08
N MET A 84 -7.39 -16.02 0.77
CA MET A 84 -6.68 -14.87 1.36
C MET A 84 -5.73 -15.28 2.49
N ILE A 85 -6.13 -16.23 3.34
CA ILE A 85 -5.26 -16.74 4.42
C ILE A 85 -4.04 -17.47 3.85
N ILE A 86 -4.23 -18.32 2.84
CA ILE A 86 -3.14 -19.07 2.20
C ILE A 86 -2.26 -18.16 1.34
N GLY A 87 -2.84 -17.17 0.66
CA GLY A 87 -2.13 -16.17 -0.12
C GLY A 87 -1.31 -15.18 0.72
N GLY A 88 -1.47 -15.23 2.04
CA GLY A 88 -0.90 -14.27 2.97
C GLY A 88 -1.87 -13.10 3.14
N LEU A 89 -2.51 -13.06 4.31
CA LEU A 89 -2.98 -11.80 4.87
C LEU A 89 -1.78 -10.86 5.07
#